data_AF-A0A9J5YIY6-F1
#
_entry.id   AF-A0A9J5YIY6-F1
#
_cell.length_a   1.000
_cell.length_b   1.000
_cell.length_c   1.000
_cell.angle_alpha   90.00
_cell.angle_beta   90.00
_cell.angle_gamma   90.00
#
_symmetry.space_group_name_H-M   'P 1'
#
loop_
_entity.id
_entity.type
_entity.pdbx_description
1 polymer ?
#
loop_
_entity_poly.entity_id
_entity_poly.type
_entity_poly.pdbx_seq_one_letter_code
_entity_poly.pdbx_strand_id
1 'polypeptide(L)'
;MGMANNNSDQVYTHVATGFSDTSAFLRELTLKSMLVLAPKLSHHTISGSLLKYLSKLQVDEEPAIRTNTTILLGNIASYLNEGILLQFLFNAFVRPLSIEMEIDGPFCLETRKRVLINAFTVRALRDTFSPARGAGVMALSATSSYYDMTEIATIILPNIVILTIDPDWYISDFKLHLLFS
;
A
#
# COMPACT_ATOMS: atom_id res chain seq x y z
N MET A 1 30.66 -17.29 6.21
CA MET A 1 30.88 -16.06 7.00
C MET A 1 30.59 -14.88 6.10
N GLY A 2 29.32 -14.44 6.04
CA GLY A 2 28.86 -13.40 5.12
C GLY A 2 28.66 -12.08 5.86
N MET A 3 29.63 -11.18 5.76
CA MET A 3 29.48 -9.80 6.24
C MET A 3 28.65 -9.00 5.24
N ALA A 4 27.34 -9.01 5.38
CA ALA A 4 26.45 -8.08 4.71
C ALA A 4 25.21 -7.90 5.58
N ASN A 5 25.13 -6.80 6.34
CA ASN A 5 23.86 -6.17 6.73
C ASN A 5 23.97 -4.94 7.66
N ASN A 6 25.16 -4.50 8.10
CA ASN A 6 25.21 -3.34 9.02
C ASN A 6 25.03 -1.97 8.36
N ASN A 7 25.28 -1.83 7.05
CA ASN A 7 25.26 -0.49 6.42
C ASN A 7 23.84 0.00 6.09
N SER A 8 22.92 -0.88 5.68
CA SER A 8 21.57 -0.46 5.27
C SER A 8 20.74 0.06 6.45
N ASP A 9 20.80 -0.60 7.61
CA ASP A 9 20.08 -0.18 8.82
C ASP A 9 20.67 1.12 9.42
N GLN A 10 22.00 1.32 9.31
CA GLN A 10 22.64 2.58 9.69
C GLN A 10 22.23 3.74 8.77
N VAL A 11 22.23 3.51 7.45
CA VAL A 11 21.75 4.49 6.46
C VAL A 11 20.28 4.80 6.70
N TYR A 12 19.44 3.79 6.97
CA TYR A 12 18.03 3.98 7.31
C TYR A 12 17.84 4.91 8.51
N THR A 13 18.65 4.77 9.56
CA THR A 13 18.51 5.59 10.77
C THR A 13 18.66 7.09 10.45
N HIS A 14 19.56 7.44 9.53
CA HIS A 14 19.71 8.82 9.07
C HIS A 14 18.59 9.25 8.13
N VAL A 15 18.22 8.39 7.18
CA VAL A 15 17.17 8.68 6.18
C VAL A 15 15.79 8.83 6.85
N ALA A 16 15.50 8.05 7.89
CA ALA A 16 14.21 8.04 8.58
C ALA A 16 13.85 9.39 9.22
N THR A 17 14.83 10.24 9.49
CA THR A 17 14.59 11.62 9.96
C THR A 17 13.77 12.44 8.96
N GLY A 18 13.95 12.20 7.66
CA GLY A 18 13.25 12.92 6.59
C GLY A 18 11.75 12.64 6.51
N PHE A 19 11.24 11.59 7.15
CA PHE A 19 9.80 11.32 7.21
C PHE A 19 9.01 12.30 8.07
N SER A 20 9.68 12.97 9.01
CA SER A 20 9.06 13.95 9.91
C SER A 20 9.43 15.39 9.56
N ASP A 21 9.96 15.62 8.36
CA ASP A 21 10.38 16.94 7.90
C ASP A 21 9.16 17.85 7.64
N THR A 22 9.34 19.16 7.82
CA THR A 22 8.29 20.15 7.56
C THR A 22 8.01 20.30 6.06
N SER A 23 9.02 20.11 5.21
CA SER A 23 8.89 20.17 3.76
C SER A 23 8.25 18.90 3.20
N ALA A 24 7.10 19.05 2.54
CA ALA A 24 6.43 17.95 1.83
C ALA A 24 7.36 17.30 0.79
N PHE A 25 8.17 18.09 0.10
CA PHE A 25 9.13 17.59 -0.87
C PHE A 25 10.16 16.64 -0.24
N LEU A 26 10.67 16.95 0.95
CA LEU A 26 11.65 16.09 1.63
C LEU A 26 11.01 14.81 2.16
N ARG A 27 9.78 14.89 2.70
CA ARG A 27 9.02 13.69 3.08
C ARG A 27 8.79 12.76 1.89
N GLU A 28 8.39 13.32 0.75
CA GLU A 28 8.16 12.56 -0.49
C GLU A 28 9.46 11.92 -1.03
N LEU A 29 10.57 12.67 -1.05
CA LEU A 29 11.86 12.15 -1.51
C LEU A 29 12.36 11.00 -0.60
N THR A 30 12.21 11.17 0.71
CA THR A 30 12.53 10.15 1.71
C THR A 30 11.71 8.88 1.46
N LEU A 31 10.41 9.04 1.21
CA LEU A 31 9.51 7.95 0.88
C LEU A 31 9.91 7.23 -0.41
N LYS A 32 10.25 7.97 -1.47
CA LYS A 32 10.74 7.37 -2.74
C LYS A 32 12.04 6.61 -2.53
N SER A 33 12.95 7.11 -1.70
CA SER A 33 14.21 6.42 -1.39
C SER A 33 13.98 5.06 -0.70
N MET A 34 12.90 4.93 0.08
CA MET A 34 12.55 3.66 0.70
C MET A 34 12.12 2.58 -0.29
N LEU A 35 11.62 2.92 -1.47
CA LEU A 35 11.30 1.90 -2.48
C LEU A 35 12.54 1.06 -2.84
N VAL A 36 13.72 1.67 -2.79
CA VAL A 36 15.00 1.01 -3.09
C VAL A 36 15.64 0.41 -1.84
N LEU A 37 15.47 1.05 -0.68
CA LEU A 37 16.07 0.62 0.58
C LEU A 37 15.29 -0.50 1.27
N ALA A 38 13.96 -0.49 1.21
CA ALA A 38 13.09 -1.44 1.89
C ALA A 38 13.46 -2.93 1.71
N PRO A 39 13.75 -3.46 0.50
CA PRO A 39 14.13 -4.86 0.33
C PRO A 39 15.49 -5.22 0.95
N LYS A 40 16.30 -4.22 1.35
CA LYS A 40 17.61 -4.40 1.97
C LYS A 40 17.62 -4.16 3.48
N LEU A 41 16.46 -3.82 4.07
CA LEU A 41 16.32 -3.60 5.51
C LEU A 41 15.99 -4.91 6.22
N SER A 42 16.35 -5.00 7.50
CA SER A 42 15.97 -6.14 8.32
C SER A 42 14.45 -6.14 8.58
N HIS A 43 13.84 -7.32 8.71
CA HIS A 43 12.42 -7.46 9.07
C HIS A 43 12.07 -6.72 10.38
N HIS A 44 13.02 -6.63 11.32
CA HIS A 44 12.86 -5.87 12.54
C HIS A 44 12.70 -4.37 12.25
N THR A 45 13.57 -3.79 11.41
CA THR A 45 13.51 -2.37 11.05
C THR A 45 12.21 -2.04 10.31
N ILE A 46 11.83 -2.89 9.35
CA ILE A 46 10.59 -2.74 8.56
C ILE A 46 9.37 -2.73 9.48
N SER A 47 9.21 -3.77 10.30
CA SER A 47 8.01 -3.96 11.13
C SER A 47 7.98 -3.04 12.35
N GLY A 48 9.14 -2.68 12.90
CA GLY A 48 9.24 -1.95 14.17
C GLY A 48 9.34 -0.43 14.03
N SER A 49 9.95 0.07 12.95
CA SER A 49 10.23 1.50 12.75
C SER A 49 9.58 2.04 11.47
N LEU A 50 9.87 1.44 10.31
CA LEU A 50 9.39 1.96 9.02
C LEU A 50 7.85 2.03 8.98
N LEU A 51 7.17 0.96 9.39
CA LEU A 51 5.72 0.94 9.47
C LEU A 51 5.13 2.08 10.32
N LYS A 52 5.79 2.49 11.40
CA LYS A 52 5.31 3.61 12.23
C LYS A 52 5.34 4.94 11.48
N TYR A 53 6.38 5.17 10.68
CA TYR A 53 6.47 6.36 9.84
C TYR A 53 5.46 6.31 8.70
N LEU A 54 5.33 5.17 8.01
CA LEU A 54 4.35 5.01 6.94
C LEU A 54 2.92 5.18 7.45
N SER A 55 2.58 4.70 8.65
CA SER A 55 1.26 4.94 9.25
C SER A 55 0.94 6.43 9.41
N LYS A 56 1.94 7.26 9.70
CA LYS A 56 1.75 8.71 9.85
C LYS A 56 1.62 9.39 8.48
N LEU A 57 2.40 8.96 7.49
CA LEU A 57 2.36 9.50 6.14
C LEU A 57 1.09 9.12 5.36
N GLN A 58 0.37 8.07 5.78
CA GLN A 58 -0.95 7.76 5.22
C GLN A 58 -1.99 8.87 5.46
N VAL A 59 -1.78 9.72 6.47
CA VAL A 59 -2.64 10.87 6.78
C VAL A 59 -1.92 12.20 6.57
N ASP A 60 -0.86 12.20 5.74
CA ASP A 60 -0.13 13.42 5.37
C ASP A 60 -1.07 14.44 4.71
N GLU A 61 -0.80 15.73 4.89
CA GLU A 61 -1.53 16.83 4.26
C GLU A 61 -1.52 16.68 2.73
N GLU A 62 -0.40 16.23 2.16
CA GLU A 62 -0.21 16.13 0.72
C GLU A 62 -0.78 14.82 0.15
N PRO A 63 -1.79 14.87 -0.76
CA PRO A 63 -2.37 13.69 -1.38
C PRO A 63 -1.34 12.78 -2.08
N ALA A 64 -0.35 13.35 -2.75
CA ALA A 64 0.69 12.57 -3.43
C ALA A 64 1.50 11.70 -2.46
N ILE A 65 1.80 12.21 -1.26
CA ILE A 65 2.54 11.47 -0.21
C ILE A 65 1.69 10.33 0.33
N ARG A 66 0.39 10.57 0.59
CA ARG A 66 -0.54 9.52 1.05
C ARG A 66 -0.61 8.35 0.07
N THR A 67 -0.70 8.65 -1.22
CA THR A 67 -0.72 7.63 -2.27
C THR A 67 0.60 6.87 -2.34
N ASN A 68 1.73 7.58 -2.42
CA ASN A 68 3.04 6.95 -2.51
C ASN A 68 3.34 6.06 -1.29
N THR A 69 2.81 6.43 -0.12
CA THR A 69 2.98 5.66 1.12
C THR A 69 2.25 4.32 1.03
N THR A 70 1.04 4.36 0.46
CA THR A 70 0.24 3.17 0.21
C THR A 70 0.89 2.24 -0.83
N ILE A 71 1.50 2.80 -1.87
CA ILE A 71 2.28 2.03 -2.86
C ILE A 71 3.45 1.32 -2.18
N LEU A 72 4.22 2.05 -1.38
CA LEU A 72 5.36 1.47 -0.68
C LEU A 72 4.92 0.36 0.28
N LEU A 73 3.80 0.53 0.98
CA LEU A 73 3.21 -0.51 1.83
C LEU A 73 2.82 -1.77 1.04
N GLY A 74 2.24 -1.61 -0.15
CA GLY A 74 1.96 -2.71 -1.06
C GLY A 74 3.23 -3.44 -1.51
N ASN A 75 4.30 -2.70 -1.82
CA ASN A 75 5.58 -3.28 -2.23
C ASN A 75 6.29 -4.02 -1.09
N ILE A 76 6.15 -3.57 0.15
CA ILE A 76 6.74 -4.27 1.31
C ILE A 76 5.80 -5.32 1.91
N ALA A 77 4.59 -5.48 1.36
CA ALA A 77 3.57 -6.38 1.86
C ALA A 77 4.04 -7.83 1.97
N SER A 78 4.85 -8.29 0.99
CA SER A 78 5.45 -9.62 0.96
C SER A 78 6.43 -9.88 2.11
N TYR A 79 6.91 -8.84 2.80
CA TYR A 79 7.80 -8.93 3.94
C TYR A 79 7.09 -8.76 5.29
N LEU A 80 5.77 -8.55 5.28
CA LEU A 80 4.95 -8.29 6.46
C LEU A 80 4.02 -9.47 6.76
N ASN A 81 3.67 -9.63 8.04
CA ASN A 81 2.62 -10.57 8.43
C ASN A 81 1.27 -10.07 7.91
N GLU A 82 0.47 -10.98 7.36
CA GLU A 82 -0.85 -10.75 6.78
C GLU A 82 -1.78 -9.85 7.62
N GLY A 83 -1.84 -10.06 8.94
CA GLY A 83 -2.69 -9.27 9.82
C GLY A 83 -2.30 -7.79 9.94
N ILE A 84 -1.00 -7.48 9.82
CA ILE A 84 -0.48 -6.11 9.87
C ILE A 84 -0.81 -5.41 8.55
N LEU A 85 -0.61 -6.10 7.42
CA LEU A 85 -0.90 -5.57 6.09
C LEU A 85 -2.36 -5.12 5.96
N LEU A 86 -3.31 -5.97 6.39
CA LEU A 86 -4.74 -5.65 6.34
C LEU A 86 -5.10 -4.43 7.18
N GLN A 87 -4.53 -4.30 8.39
CA GLN A 87 -4.79 -3.14 9.25
C GLN A 87 -4.28 -1.83 8.63
N PHE A 88 -3.12 -1.88 7.97
CA PHE A 88 -2.51 -0.73 7.33
C PHE A 88 -3.22 -0.33 6.03
N LEU A 89 -3.61 -1.29 5.19
CA LEU A 89 -4.39 -1.04 3.98
C LEU A 89 -5.79 -0.51 4.32
N PHE A 90 -6.42 -1.05 5.37
CA PHE A 90 -7.70 -0.54 5.85
C PHE A 90 -7.57 0.92 6.30
N ASN A 91 -6.56 1.26 7.11
CA ASN A 91 -6.34 2.64 7.54
C ASN A 91 -6.05 3.60 6.36
N ALA A 92 -5.27 3.15 5.36
CA ALA A 92 -4.88 3.98 4.22
C ALA A 92 -6.07 4.38 3.33
N PHE A 93 -6.97 3.43 3.08
CA PHE A 93 -8.05 3.60 2.12
C PHE A 93 -9.40 3.97 2.75
N VAL A 94 -9.61 3.64 4.04
CA VAL A 94 -10.90 3.86 4.73
C VAL A 94 -10.91 5.15 5.54
N ARG A 95 -9.79 5.60 6.15
CA ARG A 95 -9.76 6.89 6.89
C ARG A 95 -10.08 8.15 6.08
N PRO A 96 -9.72 8.26 4.78
CA PRO A 96 -10.12 9.42 3.98
C PRO A 96 -11.61 9.41 3.56
N LEU A 97 -12.37 8.34 3.84
CA LEU A 97 -13.83 8.42 3.87
C LEU A 97 -14.22 9.03 5.22
N SER A 98 -15.01 10.11 5.23
CA SER A 98 -15.67 10.68 6.41
C SER A 98 -16.71 9.76 7.06
N ILE A 99 -16.45 8.45 7.09
CA ILE A 99 -17.19 7.49 7.88
C ILE A 99 -16.38 7.30 9.16
N GLU A 100 -16.67 8.13 10.17
CA GLU A 100 -16.40 7.79 11.56
C GLU A 100 -17.19 6.53 11.91
N MET A 101 -16.71 5.37 11.47
CA MET A 101 -17.14 4.09 12.03
C MET A 101 -16.19 3.79 13.17
N GLU A 102 -16.63 4.23 14.34
CA GLU A 102 -16.20 3.86 15.69
C GLU A 102 -15.53 2.47 15.72
N ILE A 103 -14.20 2.47 15.91
CA ILE A 103 -13.35 1.29 15.92
C ILE A 103 -13.31 0.74 17.34
N ASP A 104 -14.42 0.21 17.85
CA ASP A 104 -14.42 -0.46 19.17
C ASP A 104 -15.19 -1.78 19.22
N GLY A 105 -15.28 -2.49 18.08
CA GLY A 105 -15.91 -3.81 18.01
C GLY A 105 -15.14 -4.84 17.17
N PRO A 106 -15.26 -6.15 17.48
CA PRO A 106 -14.71 -7.22 16.67
C PRO A 106 -15.46 -7.30 15.34
N PHE A 107 -15.08 -6.49 14.37
CA PHE A 107 -15.58 -6.63 13.01
C PHE A 107 -15.20 -8.03 12.48
N CYS A 108 -16.19 -8.79 12.02
CA CYS A 108 -16.00 -10.04 11.29
C CYS A 108 -15.07 -9.79 10.09
N LEU A 109 -14.17 -10.75 9.81
CA LEU A 109 -13.24 -10.70 8.67
C LEU A 109 -13.97 -10.37 7.35
N GLU A 110 -15.19 -10.87 7.16
CA GLU A 110 -16.04 -10.57 5.99
C GLU A 110 -16.35 -9.08 5.81
N THR A 111 -16.67 -8.35 6.88
CA THR A 111 -17.00 -6.92 6.78
C THR A 111 -15.78 -6.11 6.38
N ARG A 112 -14.58 -6.47 6.89
CA ARG A 112 -13.31 -5.83 6.51
C ARG A 112 -12.95 -6.12 5.06
N LYS A 113 -13.15 -7.35 4.59
CA LYS A 113 -12.94 -7.75 3.19
C LYS A 113 -13.81 -6.92 2.24
N ARG A 114 -15.11 -6.82 2.51
CA ARG A 114 -16.05 -6.09 1.63
C ARG A 114 -15.73 -4.59 1.54
N VAL A 115 -15.34 -3.99 2.67
CA VAL A 115 -14.91 -2.58 2.72
C VAL A 115 -13.64 -2.37 1.89
N LEU A 116 -12.66 -3.29 2.00
CA LEU A 116 -11.42 -3.23 1.22
C LEU A 116 -11.66 -3.40 -0.29
N ILE A 117 -12.47 -4.38 -0.70
CA ILE A 117 -12.82 -4.59 -2.12
C ILE A 117 -13.44 -3.32 -2.70
N ASN A 118 -14.42 -2.72 -2.01
CA ASN A 118 -15.06 -1.50 -2.47
C ASN A 118 -14.09 -0.32 -2.51
N ALA A 119 -13.21 -0.19 -1.51
CA ALA A 119 -12.22 0.90 -1.48
C ALA A 119 -11.22 0.79 -2.64
N PHE A 120 -10.75 -0.42 -2.96
CA PHE A 120 -9.85 -0.62 -4.10
C PHE A 120 -10.58 -0.45 -5.43
N THR A 121 -11.68 -1.17 -5.66
CA THR A 121 -12.33 -1.25 -6.98
C THR A 121 -13.11 0.01 -7.36
N VAL A 122 -13.81 0.65 -6.42
CA VAL A 122 -14.66 1.80 -6.70
C VAL A 122 -13.87 3.11 -6.69
N ARG A 123 -12.81 3.19 -5.87
CA ARG A 123 -12.10 4.43 -5.61
C ARG A 123 -10.66 4.40 -6.13
N ALA A 124 -9.83 3.48 -5.64
CA ALA A 124 -8.42 3.43 -6.02
C ALA A 124 -8.24 3.21 -7.52
N LEU A 125 -8.93 2.24 -8.11
CA LEU A 125 -8.84 1.92 -9.54
C LEU A 125 -9.45 3.02 -10.45
N ARG A 126 -10.27 3.92 -9.91
CA ARG A 126 -10.93 5.00 -10.70
C ARG A 126 -10.36 6.38 -10.39
N ASP A 127 -9.25 6.43 -9.65
CA ASP A 127 -8.64 7.68 -9.23
C ASP A 127 -8.01 8.43 -10.42
N THR A 128 -8.10 9.76 -10.45
CA THR A 128 -7.49 10.58 -11.50
C THR A 128 -5.96 10.54 -11.44
N PHE A 129 -5.40 10.20 -10.27
CA PHE A 129 -3.98 10.06 -10.05
C PHE A 129 -3.49 8.64 -10.41
N SER A 130 -2.71 8.51 -11.48
CA SER A 130 -2.23 7.21 -11.98
C SER A 130 -1.54 6.32 -10.93
N PRO A 131 -0.67 6.85 -10.04
CA PRO A 131 -0.05 6.04 -9.00
C PRO A 131 -1.07 5.45 -8.00
N ALA A 132 -2.18 6.13 -7.73
CA ALA A 132 -3.24 5.62 -6.85
C ALA A 132 -3.95 4.40 -7.47
N ARG A 133 -4.18 4.43 -8.79
CA ARG A 133 -4.71 3.28 -9.54
C ARG A 133 -3.77 2.09 -9.47
N GLY A 134 -2.46 2.30 -9.67
CA GLY A 134 -1.44 1.26 -9.50
C GLY A 134 -1.40 0.67 -8.09
N ALA A 135 -1.51 1.51 -7.05
CA ALA A 135 -1.58 1.07 -5.65
C ALA A 135 -2.79 0.16 -5.39
N GLY A 136 -3.96 0.50 -5.97
CA GLY A 136 -5.17 -0.30 -5.86
C GLY A 136 -5.01 -1.69 -6.47
N VAL A 137 -4.34 -1.81 -7.63
CA VAL A 137 -4.04 -3.10 -8.27
C VAL A 137 -3.10 -3.94 -7.41
N MET A 138 -2.02 -3.34 -6.89
CA MET A 138 -1.09 -4.04 -6.00
C MET A 138 -1.75 -4.51 -4.71
N ALA A 139 -2.62 -3.69 -4.12
CA ALA A 139 -3.37 -4.06 -2.93
C ALA A 139 -4.34 -5.21 -3.19
N LEU A 140 -5.05 -5.20 -4.32
CA LEU A 140 -5.90 -6.32 -4.76
C LEU A 140 -5.08 -7.60 -4.99
N SER A 141 -3.89 -7.49 -5.59
CA SER A 141 -2.98 -8.62 -5.78
C SER A 141 -2.51 -9.21 -4.46
N ALA A 142 -2.11 -8.35 -3.51
CA ALA A 142 -1.60 -8.76 -2.20
C ALA A 142 -2.69 -9.36 -1.30
N THR A 143 -3.97 -9.10 -1.62
CA THR A 143 -5.13 -9.59 -0.85
C THR A 143 -5.96 -10.59 -1.63
N SER A 144 -5.47 -11.09 -2.77
CA SER A 144 -6.19 -12.01 -3.66
C SER A 144 -6.61 -13.31 -2.96
N SER A 145 -5.81 -13.80 -2.00
CA SER A 145 -6.09 -14.99 -1.19
C SER A 145 -7.31 -14.85 -0.27
N TYR A 146 -7.82 -13.64 -0.06
CA TYR A 146 -8.97 -13.39 0.80
C TYR A 146 -10.31 -13.42 0.07
N TYR A 147 -10.30 -13.45 -1.27
CA TYR A 147 -11.50 -13.29 -2.09
C TYR A 147 -12.00 -14.63 -2.61
N ASP A 148 -13.31 -14.83 -2.54
CA ASP A 148 -13.92 -16.01 -3.15
C ASP A 148 -13.98 -15.85 -4.66
N MET A 149 -13.96 -16.96 -5.40
CA MET A 149 -14.05 -16.97 -6.87
C MET A 149 -15.23 -16.15 -7.40
N THR A 150 -16.36 -16.15 -6.69
CA THR A 150 -17.55 -15.36 -7.05
C THR A 150 -17.27 -13.86 -6.99
N GLU A 151 -16.61 -13.38 -5.94
CA GLU A 151 -16.27 -11.96 -5.77
C GLU A 151 -15.21 -11.53 -6.79
N ILE A 152 -14.23 -12.41 -7.05
CA ILE A 152 -13.22 -12.19 -8.08
C ILE A 152 -13.89 -12.01 -9.44
N ALA A 153 -14.77 -12.93 -9.84
CA ALA A 153 -15.40 -12.91 -11.16
C ALA A 153 -16.37 -11.74 -11.36
N THR A 154 -17.12 -11.36 -10.33
CA THR A 154 -18.24 -10.41 -10.47
C THR A 154 -17.89 -8.97 -10.09
N ILE A 155 -16.90 -8.77 -9.20
CA ILE A 155 -16.56 -7.44 -8.69
C ILE A 155 -15.15 -7.04 -9.12
N ILE A 156 -14.16 -7.91 -8.91
CA ILE A 156 -12.75 -7.55 -9.11
C ILE A 156 -12.39 -7.56 -10.60
N LEU A 157 -12.68 -8.64 -11.30
CA LEU A 157 -12.31 -8.85 -12.70
C LEU A 157 -12.84 -7.74 -13.63
N PRO A 158 -14.12 -7.31 -13.57
CA PRO A 158 -14.60 -6.23 -14.42
C PRO A 158 -13.89 -4.91 -14.18
N ASN A 159 -13.52 -4.60 -12.92
CA ASN A 159 -12.81 -3.36 -12.59
C ASN A 159 -11.31 -3.43 -12.94
N ILE A 160 -10.70 -4.62 -12.99
CA ILE A 160 -9.33 -4.79 -13.51
C ILE A 160 -9.32 -4.70 -15.04
N VAL A 161 -10.32 -5.30 -15.72
CA VAL A 161 -10.43 -5.29 -17.19
C VAL A 161 -10.52 -3.87 -17.73
N ILE A 162 -11.27 -2.95 -17.09
CA ILE A 162 -11.35 -1.56 -17.58
C ILE A 162 -10.02 -0.83 -17.54
N LEU A 163 -9.07 -1.31 -16.74
CA LEU A 163 -7.75 -0.68 -16.69
C LEU A 163 -6.84 -1.18 -17.82
N THR A 164 -7.23 -2.17 -18.61
CA THR A 164 -6.46 -2.58 -19.81
C THR A 164 -6.37 -1.49 -20.88
N ILE A 165 -7.28 -0.51 -20.82
CA ILE A 165 -7.30 0.68 -21.68
C ILE A 165 -6.78 1.94 -20.97
N ASP A 166 -6.13 1.78 -19.81
CA ASP A 166 -5.56 2.91 -19.06
C ASP A 166 -4.44 3.58 -19.87
N PRO A 167 -4.43 4.93 -19.98
CA PRO A 167 -3.40 5.64 -20.72
C PRO A 167 -1.99 5.53 -20.11
N ASP A 168 -1.86 5.09 -18.86
CA ASP A 168 -0.58 4.97 -18.16
C ASP A 168 0.03 3.55 -18.27
N TRP A 169 1.15 3.46 -18.98
CA TRP A 169 1.85 2.21 -19.29
C TRP A 169 2.33 1.45 -18.05
N TYR A 170 2.66 2.15 -16.95
CA TYR A 170 3.17 1.53 -15.71
C TYR A 170 2.10 0.67 -15.04
N ILE A 171 0.83 1.04 -15.20
CA ILE A 171 -0.31 0.30 -14.67
C ILE A 171 -0.63 -0.90 -15.58
N SER A 172 -0.33 -0.82 -16.87
CA SER A 172 -0.60 -1.88 -17.85
C SER A 172 0.32 -3.09 -17.70
N ASP A 173 1.58 -2.90 -17.29
CA ASP A 173 2.56 -3.98 -17.10
C ASP A 173 2.27 -4.83 -15.84
N PHE A 174 1.97 -4.19 -14.71
CA PHE A 174 1.62 -4.89 -13.45
C PHE A 174 0.32 -5.71 -13.51
N LYS A 175 -0.59 -5.45 -14.48
CA LYS A 175 -1.88 -6.14 -14.64
C LYS A 175 -1.79 -7.52 -15.25
N LEU A 176 -0.83 -7.76 -16.14
CA LEU A 176 -0.67 -9.07 -16.78
C LEU A 176 -0.32 -10.13 -15.73
N HIS A 177 0.42 -9.77 -14.69
CA HIS A 177 0.74 -10.71 -13.61
C HIS A 177 -0.49 -11.14 -12.80
N LEU A 178 -1.48 -10.26 -12.64
CA LEU A 178 -2.71 -10.53 -11.88
C LEU A 178 -3.76 -11.32 -12.70
N LEU A 179 -3.69 -11.25 -14.03
CA LEU A 179 -4.58 -12.00 -14.94
C LEU A 179 -4.00 -13.36 -15.36
N PHE A 180 -2.68 -13.57 -15.22
CA PHE A 180 -1.97 -14.77 -15.68
C PHE A 180 -1.23 -15.56 -14.59
N SER A 181 -1.39 -15.21 -13.30
CA SER A 181 -0.90 -15.99 -12.15
C SER A 181 -2.05 -16.63 -11.38
#